data_AF-A0A9D6RND8-F1
#
_entry.id   AF-A0A9D6RND8-F1
#
_cell.length_a   1.000
_cell.length_b   1.000
_cell.length_c   1.000
_cell.angle_alpha   90.00
_cell.angle_beta   90.00
_cell.angle_gamma   90.00
#
_symmetry.space_group_name_H-M   'P 1'
#
loop_
_entity.id
_entity.type
_entity.pdbx_description
1 polymer ?
#
loop_
_entity_poly.entity_id
_entity_poly.type
_entity_poly.pdbx_seq_one_letter_code
_entity_poly.pdbx_strand_id
1 'polypeptide(L)'
;MCQGCGCQQFIKEGKEAVRKRALEIVKELRLTPANVDDYECTETISDMIAPFGNKEDEVYRAASWISGLHEGGRSNRGERYQAHARAFEDIFARLPLQGDPKHITTNYHQLEQLAREIDETTIASLDPKISQAIQAVNHVHEDRTRQARLRKRYGL
;
A
#
# COMPACT_ATOMS: atom_id res chain seq x y z
N MET A 1 16.69 1.51 -2.49
CA MET A 1 17.13 1.52 -1.07
C MET A 1 16.18 2.41 -0.28
N CYS A 2 15.50 1.89 0.74
CA CYS A 2 14.58 2.68 1.58
C CYS A 2 15.37 3.61 2.53
N GLN A 3 15.66 4.84 2.10
CA GLN A 3 16.20 5.88 3.00
C GLN A 3 15.10 6.71 3.68
N GLY A 4 13.86 6.69 3.18
CA GLY A 4 12.77 7.53 3.67
C GLY A 4 12.00 6.98 4.87
N CYS A 5 11.99 5.66 5.09
CA CYS A 5 11.13 5.00 6.08
C CYS A 5 11.79 4.73 7.45
N GLY A 6 13.09 4.99 7.62
CA GLY A 6 13.78 4.80 8.90
C GLY A 6 13.99 3.34 9.36
N CYS A 7 13.54 2.32 8.63
CA CYS A 7 13.64 0.91 9.04
C CYS A 7 15.08 0.46 9.33
N GLN A 8 16.05 0.99 8.58
CA GLN A 8 17.46 0.66 8.68
C GLN A 8 18.06 0.99 10.05
N GLN A 9 17.51 1.98 10.76
CA GLN A 9 17.97 2.30 12.11
C GLN A 9 17.67 1.14 13.07
N PHE A 10 16.42 0.66 13.10
CA PHE A 10 16.01 -0.44 13.96
C PHE A 10 16.74 -1.75 13.61
N ILE A 11 16.96 -2.01 12.32
CA ILE A 11 17.73 -3.18 11.87
C ILE A 11 19.16 -3.14 12.43
N LYS A 12 19.81 -1.97 12.44
CA LYS A 12 21.15 -1.79 13.02
C LYS A 12 21.16 -1.91 14.56
N GLU A 13 20.08 -1.51 15.22
CA GLU A 13 19.91 -1.63 16.68
C GLU A 13 19.67 -3.08 17.13
N GLY A 14 19.28 -3.97 16.21
CA GLY A 14 19.24 -5.42 16.40
C GLY A 14 17.83 -6.00 16.58
N LYS A 15 17.77 -7.33 16.78
CA LYS A 15 16.52 -8.13 16.74
C LYS A 15 15.42 -7.62 17.68
N GLU A 16 15.78 -7.19 18.90
CA GLU A 16 14.78 -6.72 19.87
C GLU A 16 14.20 -5.36 19.46
N ALA A 17 15.00 -4.47 18.88
CA ALA A 17 14.52 -3.18 18.36
C ALA A 17 13.58 -3.37 17.17
N VAL A 18 13.95 -4.26 16.23
CA VAL A 18 13.09 -4.70 15.12
C VAL A 18 11.76 -5.22 15.64
N ARG A 19 11.80 -6.19 16.55
CA ARG A 19 10.60 -6.82 17.12
C ARG A 19 9.73 -5.77 17.79
N LYS A 20 10.30 -4.96 18.69
CA LYS A 20 9.55 -3.94 19.43
C LYS A 20 8.86 -2.96 18.48
N ARG A 21 9.58 -2.45 17.47
CA ARG A 21 9.00 -1.50 16.52
C ARG A 21 7.91 -2.13 15.65
N ALA A 22 8.11 -3.37 15.18
CA ALA A 22 7.07 -4.09 14.44
C ALA A 22 5.78 -4.26 15.25
N LEU A 23 5.90 -4.64 16.53
CA LEU A 23 4.76 -4.76 17.44
C LEU A 23 4.04 -3.42 17.69
N GLU A 24 4.81 -2.33 17.83
CA GLU A 24 4.26 -0.98 17.96
C GLU A 24 3.44 -0.60 16.72
N ILE A 25 3.98 -0.80 15.51
CA ILE A 25 3.27 -0.48 14.27
C ILE A 25 1.99 -1.30 14.11
N VAL A 26 2.02 -2.60 14.39
CA VAL A 26 0.82 -3.45 14.33
C VAL A 26 -0.29 -2.92 15.25
N LYS A 27 0.07 -2.47 16.45
CA LYS A 27 -0.89 -1.89 17.40
C LYS A 27 -1.37 -0.51 16.98
N GLU A 28 -0.45 0.34 16.54
CA GLU A 28 -0.69 1.71 16.12
C GLU A 28 -1.65 1.77 14.92
N LEU A 29 -1.38 0.96 13.89
CA LEU A 29 -2.21 0.84 12.69
C LEU A 29 -3.38 -0.14 12.85
N ARG A 30 -3.53 -0.76 14.04
CA ARG A 30 -4.57 -1.76 14.35
C ARG A 30 -4.64 -2.87 13.29
N LEU A 31 -3.49 -3.40 12.90
CA LEU A 31 -3.40 -4.35 11.80
C LEU A 31 -4.09 -5.68 12.12
N THR A 32 -4.75 -6.19 11.10
CA THR A 32 -5.38 -7.50 11.04
C THR A 32 -5.11 -8.08 9.66
N PRO A 33 -5.16 -9.40 9.45
CA PRO A 33 -4.96 -9.98 8.12
C PRO A 33 -5.86 -9.36 7.04
N ALA A 34 -7.09 -8.99 7.39
CA ALA A 34 -8.04 -8.37 6.46
C ALA A 34 -7.60 -6.96 6.02
N ASN A 35 -7.19 -6.11 6.97
CA ASN A 35 -6.80 -4.75 6.61
C ASN A 35 -5.39 -4.67 5.99
N VAL A 36 -4.52 -5.66 6.24
CA VAL A 36 -3.25 -5.83 5.51
C VAL A 36 -3.53 -6.00 4.02
N ASP A 37 -4.48 -6.85 3.59
CA ASP A 37 -4.82 -6.96 2.16
C ASP A 37 -5.45 -5.68 1.61
N ASP A 38 -6.26 -4.95 2.39
CA ASP A 38 -6.78 -3.65 1.98
C ASP A 38 -5.64 -2.63 1.80
N TYR A 39 -4.59 -2.63 2.65
CA TYR A 39 -3.41 -1.77 2.49
C TYR A 39 -2.68 -2.07 1.18
N GLU A 40 -2.42 -3.34 0.89
CA GLU A 40 -1.80 -3.76 -0.38
C GLU A 40 -2.66 -3.40 -1.59
N CYS A 41 -3.97 -3.48 -1.44
CA CYS A 41 -4.90 -3.02 -2.46
C CYS A 41 -4.80 -1.51 -2.68
N THR A 42 -4.57 -0.71 -1.62
CA THR A 42 -4.30 0.74 -1.76
C THR A 42 -3.00 1.02 -2.50
N GLU A 43 -1.93 0.26 -2.27
CA GLU A 43 -0.68 0.39 -3.03
C GLU A 43 -0.90 0.01 -4.49
N THR A 44 -1.50 -1.16 -4.72
CA THR A 44 -1.76 -1.68 -6.08
C THR A 44 -2.62 -0.73 -6.90
N ILE A 45 -3.66 -0.12 -6.31
CA ILE A 45 -4.49 0.86 -7.03
C ILE A 45 -3.77 2.20 -7.18
N SER A 46 -2.92 2.60 -6.22
CA SER A 46 -2.08 3.81 -6.33
C SER A 46 -1.10 3.72 -7.49
N ASP A 47 -0.50 2.55 -7.72
CA ASP A 47 0.33 2.26 -8.88
C ASP A 47 -0.43 2.34 -10.20
N MET A 48 -1.73 2.04 -10.18
CA MET A 48 -2.59 2.22 -11.36
C MET A 48 -3.01 3.69 -11.57
N ILE A 49 -3.02 4.50 -10.51
CA ILE A 49 -3.30 5.95 -10.57
C ILE A 49 -2.06 6.75 -11.00
N ALA A 50 -0.86 6.39 -10.52
CA ALA A 50 0.38 7.14 -10.71
C ALA A 50 0.70 7.49 -12.19
N PRO A 51 0.45 6.63 -13.20
CA PRO A 51 0.66 6.95 -14.61
C PRO A 51 -0.22 8.08 -15.14
N PHE A 52 -1.33 8.41 -14.46
CA PHE A 52 -2.15 9.56 -14.80
C PHE A 52 -1.58 10.89 -14.26
N GLY A 53 -0.42 10.86 -13.60
CA GLY A 53 0.28 12.06 -13.12
C GLY A 53 -0.51 12.85 -12.09
N ASN A 54 0.06 13.97 -11.64
CA ASN A 54 -0.74 14.97 -10.93
C ASN A 54 -1.71 15.60 -11.94
N LYS A 55 -2.97 15.88 -11.58
CA LYS A 55 -3.90 16.60 -12.49
C LYS A 55 -3.34 17.96 -12.93
N GLU A 56 -2.42 18.52 -12.14
CA GLU A 56 -1.70 19.76 -12.40
C GLU A 56 -0.38 19.57 -13.18
N ASP A 57 0.04 18.35 -13.47
CA ASP A 57 1.27 18.08 -14.23
C ASP A 57 1.10 18.61 -15.66
N GLU A 58 2.00 19.51 -16.08
CA GLU A 58 2.01 20.05 -17.44
C GLU A 58 2.21 18.94 -18.48
N VAL A 59 2.92 17.86 -18.14
CA VAL A 59 3.08 16.68 -19.00
C VAL A 59 1.75 15.93 -19.12
N TYR A 60 0.98 15.77 -18.04
CA TYR A 60 -0.37 15.18 -18.11
C TYR A 60 -1.32 16.04 -18.95
N ARG A 61 -1.27 17.38 -18.77
CA ARG A 61 -2.09 18.33 -19.53
C ARG A 61 -1.71 18.34 -21.01
N ALA A 62 -0.41 18.38 -21.34
CA ALA A 62 0.09 18.33 -22.70
C ALA A 62 -0.17 16.97 -23.37
N ALA A 63 0.05 15.84 -22.67
CA ALA A 63 -0.26 14.51 -23.19
C ALA A 63 -1.77 14.34 -23.41
N SER A 64 -2.61 14.86 -22.51
CA SER A 64 -4.06 14.91 -22.68
C SER A 64 -4.44 15.75 -23.89
N TRP A 65 -3.80 16.92 -24.08
CA TRP A 65 -4.01 17.84 -25.20
C TRP A 65 -3.52 17.31 -26.56
N ILE A 66 -2.36 16.65 -26.62
CA ILE A 66 -1.86 15.97 -27.83
C ILE A 66 -2.77 14.80 -28.20
N SER A 67 -3.17 13.99 -27.22
CA SER A 67 -3.95 12.76 -27.44
C SER A 67 -5.34 12.95 -28.08
N GLY A 68 -5.88 14.15 -28.18
CA GLY A 68 -7.11 14.37 -28.94
C GLY A 68 -7.09 15.64 -29.76
N LEU A 69 -5.89 16.05 -30.16
CA LEU A 69 -5.71 16.55 -31.52
C LEU A 69 -5.79 15.38 -32.54
N HIS A 70 -5.57 14.14 -32.09
CA HIS A 70 -5.83 12.93 -32.86
C HIS A 70 -7.21 12.37 -32.50
N GLU A 71 -8.22 12.65 -33.32
CA GLU A 71 -9.58 12.12 -33.17
C GLU A 71 -9.57 10.58 -33.03
N GLY A 72 -10.29 10.08 -32.01
CA GLY A 72 -10.59 8.66 -31.81
C GLY A 72 -10.05 7.99 -30.54
N GLY A 73 -9.12 8.61 -29.80
CA GLY A 73 -8.53 8.00 -28.58
C GLY A 73 -9.01 8.58 -27.25
N ARG A 74 -9.76 9.69 -27.29
CA ARG A 74 -10.31 10.38 -26.12
C ARG A 74 -11.79 10.07 -25.93
N SER A 75 -12.10 9.26 -24.92
CA SER A 75 -13.21 9.57 -24.01
C SER A 75 -12.89 9.07 -22.60
N ASN A 76 -12.16 7.96 -22.49
CA ASN A 76 -12.13 7.24 -21.22
C ASN A 76 -10.90 7.50 -20.36
N ARG A 77 -9.91 8.36 -20.71
CA ARG A 77 -8.73 8.55 -19.82
C ARG A 77 -9.09 9.27 -18.51
N GLY A 78 -9.90 10.32 -18.58
CA GLY A 78 -10.43 11.00 -17.38
C GLY A 78 -11.39 10.10 -16.60
N GLU A 79 -12.25 9.35 -17.30
CA GLU A 79 -13.16 8.36 -16.69
C GLU A 79 -12.39 7.20 -16.02
N ARG A 80 -11.33 6.70 -16.66
CA ARG A 80 -10.43 5.69 -16.10
C ARG A 80 -9.75 6.22 -14.85
N TYR A 81 -9.19 7.43 -14.88
CA TYR A 81 -8.66 8.05 -13.67
C TYR A 81 -9.72 8.14 -12.57
N GLN A 82 -10.93 8.62 -12.88
CA GLN A 82 -12.01 8.73 -11.89
C GLN A 82 -12.43 7.37 -11.32
N ALA A 83 -12.47 6.32 -12.14
CA ALA A 83 -12.78 4.97 -11.70
C ALA A 83 -11.71 4.44 -10.74
N HIS A 84 -10.42 4.65 -11.05
CA HIS A 84 -9.33 4.26 -10.17
C HIS A 84 -9.32 5.08 -8.87
N ALA A 85 -9.59 6.40 -8.95
CA ALA A 85 -9.67 7.26 -7.77
C ALA A 85 -10.82 6.85 -6.83
N ARG A 86 -12.01 6.54 -7.36
CA ARG A 86 -13.13 6.02 -6.57
C ARG A 86 -12.81 4.67 -5.94
N ALA A 87 -12.13 3.78 -6.67
CA ALA A 87 -11.66 2.51 -6.12
C ALA A 87 -10.69 2.73 -4.97
N PHE A 88 -9.73 3.66 -5.11
CA PHE A 88 -8.80 4.03 -4.03
C PHE A 88 -9.55 4.59 -2.81
N GLU A 89 -10.47 5.53 -2.99
CA GLU A 89 -11.27 6.10 -1.90
C GLU A 89 -12.06 5.02 -1.14
N ASP A 90 -12.70 4.08 -1.84
CA ASP A 90 -13.46 2.98 -1.23
C ASP A 90 -12.57 1.98 -0.46
N ILE A 91 -11.38 1.65 -0.99
CA ILE A 91 -10.43 0.78 -0.29
C ILE A 91 -9.88 1.50 0.94
N PHE A 92 -9.46 2.75 0.77
CA PHE A 92 -8.87 3.55 1.85
C PHE A 92 -9.87 3.79 2.99
N ALA A 93 -11.15 4.00 2.70
CA ALA A 93 -12.21 4.17 3.70
C ALA A 93 -12.44 2.93 4.59
N ARG A 94 -12.02 1.74 4.15
CA ARG A 94 -12.13 0.50 4.92
C ARG A 94 -10.96 0.27 5.88
N LEU A 95 -9.86 1.00 5.68
CA LEU A 95 -8.71 0.92 6.56
C LEU A 95 -9.02 1.63 7.89
N PRO A 96 -8.68 1.03 9.05
CA PRO A 96 -8.91 1.63 10.36
C PRO A 96 -7.84 2.69 10.69
N LEU A 97 -7.70 3.68 9.81
CA LEU A 97 -6.62 4.65 9.83
C LEU A 97 -6.89 5.74 10.88
N GLN A 98 -5.91 5.94 11.76
CA GLN A 98 -5.83 7.12 12.62
C GLN A 98 -4.51 7.82 12.32
N GLY A 99 -4.55 9.09 11.93
CA GLY A 99 -3.36 9.89 11.60
C GLY A 99 -3.26 10.28 10.13
N ASP A 100 -2.13 10.90 9.78
CA ASP A 100 -1.85 11.40 8.43
C ASP A 100 -1.46 10.28 7.45
N PRO A 101 -1.93 10.28 6.18
CA PRO A 101 -1.63 9.22 5.21
C PRO A 101 -0.14 8.95 4.99
N LYS A 102 0.72 9.98 5.01
CA LYS A 102 2.17 9.80 4.84
C LYS A 102 2.75 9.00 6.01
N HIS A 103 2.32 9.32 7.23
CA HIS A 103 2.74 8.60 8.44
C HIS A 103 2.32 7.13 8.39
N ILE A 104 1.07 6.88 8.03
CA ILE A 104 0.50 5.55 7.87
C ILE A 104 1.29 4.72 6.84
N THR A 105 1.46 5.22 5.62
CA THR A 105 2.20 4.51 4.56
C THR A 105 3.66 4.28 4.94
N THR A 106 4.28 5.25 5.62
CA THR A 106 5.67 5.12 6.10
C THR A 106 5.80 4.00 7.14
N ASN A 107 4.87 3.94 8.11
CA ASN A 107 4.86 2.91 9.14
C ASN A 107 4.56 1.52 8.55
N TYR A 108 3.58 1.42 7.65
CA TYR A 108 3.25 0.14 7.02
C TYR A 108 4.42 -0.41 6.20
N HIS A 109 5.03 0.41 5.34
CA HIS A 109 6.24 0.02 4.61
C HIS A 109 7.40 -0.30 5.57
N GLN A 110 7.57 0.44 6.67
CA GLN A 110 8.57 0.10 7.69
C GLN A 110 8.30 -1.29 8.27
N LEU A 111 7.05 -1.65 8.57
CA LEU A 111 6.68 -2.96 9.06
C LEU A 111 7.01 -4.07 8.06
N GLU A 112 6.74 -3.91 6.76
CA GLU A 112 7.12 -4.91 5.74
C GLU A 112 8.62 -5.21 5.76
N GLN A 113 9.45 -4.18 5.92
CA GLN A 113 10.90 -4.37 5.99
C GLN A 113 11.31 -5.07 7.29
N LEU A 114 10.72 -4.66 8.42
CA LEU A 114 11.04 -5.25 9.74
C LEU A 114 10.53 -6.69 9.87
N ALA A 115 9.37 -7.02 9.31
CA ALA A 115 8.75 -8.34 9.39
C ALA A 115 9.61 -9.45 8.76
N ARG A 116 10.39 -9.11 7.72
CA ARG A 116 11.35 -10.00 7.05
C ARG A 116 12.55 -10.37 7.95
N GLU A 117 12.83 -9.56 8.96
CA GLU A 117 13.93 -9.76 9.90
C GLU A 117 13.49 -10.54 11.16
N ILE A 118 12.19 -10.80 11.31
CA ILE A 118 11.64 -11.56 12.45
C ILE A 118 11.52 -13.04 12.06
N ASP A 119 12.23 -13.91 12.77
CA ASP A 119 12.16 -15.35 12.53
C ASP A 119 10.81 -15.97 12.95
N GLU A 120 10.46 -17.10 12.33
CA GLU A 120 9.18 -17.81 12.56
C GLU A 120 8.99 -18.21 14.03
N THR A 121 10.07 -18.57 14.73
CA THR A 121 10.02 -18.92 16.15
C THR A 121 9.58 -17.72 16.99
N THR A 122 10.14 -16.54 16.69
CA THR A 122 9.74 -15.30 17.34
C THR A 122 8.30 -14.96 17.02
N ILE A 123 7.86 -15.06 15.76
CA ILE A 123 6.47 -14.80 15.33
C ILE A 123 5.48 -15.72 16.06
N ALA A 124 5.79 -17.01 16.19
CA ALA A 124 4.94 -18.00 16.86
C ALA A 124 4.78 -17.72 18.37
N SER A 125 5.73 -17.02 18.99
CA SER A 125 5.68 -16.64 20.41
C SER A 125 4.86 -15.37 20.71
N LEU A 126 4.42 -14.65 19.68
CA LEU A 126 3.66 -13.41 19.84
C LEU A 126 2.19 -13.67 20.15
N ASP A 127 1.49 -12.62 20.59
CA ASP A 127 0.03 -12.64 20.67
C ASP A 127 -0.56 -13.10 19.31
N PRO A 128 -1.57 -14.00 19.31
CA PRO A 128 -2.10 -14.57 18.07
C PRO A 128 -2.54 -13.55 17.03
N LYS A 129 -3.13 -12.42 17.45
CA LYS A 129 -3.58 -11.38 16.51
C LYS A 129 -2.40 -10.69 15.86
N ILE A 130 -1.35 -10.41 16.63
CA ILE A 130 -0.14 -9.77 16.13
C ILE A 130 0.64 -10.73 15.23
N SER A 131 0.77 -11.98 15.64
CA SER A 131 1.40 -13.05 14.85
C SER A 131 0.75 -13.17 13.47
N GLN A 132 -0.59 -13.25 13.42
CA GLN A 132 -1.35 -13.32 12.18
C GLN A 132 -1.18 -12.08 11.30
N ALA A 133 -1.13 -10.87 11.88
CA ALA A 133 -0.91 -9.65 11.11
C ALA A 133 0.49 -9.62 10.48
N ILE A 134 1.54 -9.98 11.23
CA ILE A 134 2.92 -10.04 10.72
C ILE A 134 3.06 -11.13 9.66
N GLN A 135 2.44 -12.30 9.87
CA GLN A 135 2.40 -13.35 8.86
C GLN A 135 1.71 -12.87 7.58
N ALA A 136 0.55 -12.21 7.70
CA ALA A 136 -0.13 -11.63 6.54
C ALA A 136 0.80 -10.68 5.78
N VAL A 137 1.50 -9.78 6.48
CA VAL A 137 2.50 -8.86 5.90
C VAL A 137 3.62 -9.61 5.17
N ASN A 138 4.15 -10.69 5.73
CA ASN A 138 5.21 -11.47 5.06
C ASN A 138 4.76 -12.13 3.75
N HIS A 139 3.47 -12.43 3.60
CA HIS A 139 2.91 -13.10 2.43
C HIS A 139 2.20 -12.16 1.44
N VAL A 140 2.15 -10.85 1.71
CA VAL A 140 1.38 -9.90 0.88
C VAL A 140 1.77 -9.90 -0.60
N HIS A 141 3.04 -10.09 -0.92
CA HIS A 141 3.52 -10.08 -2.30
C HIS A 141 3.41 -11.45 -3.01
N GLU A 142 2.92 -12.49 -2.33
CA GLU A 142 2.67 -13.80 -2.95
C GLU A 142 1.39 -13.81 -3.80
N ASP A 143 0.47 -12.89 -3.52
CA ASP A 143 -0.81 -12.78 -4.22
C ASP A 143 -0.67 -12.08 -5.58
N ARG A 144 -0.37 -12.89 -6.60
CA ARG A 144 -0.29 -12.44 -8.01
C ARG A 144 -1.64 -12.10 -8.63
N THR A 145 -2.76 -12.34 -7.95
CA THR A 145 -4.11 -12.15 -8.50
C THR A 145 -4.75 -10.82 -8.09
N ARG A 146 -4.13 -10.08 -7.16
CA ARG A 146 -4.67 -8.84 -6.56
C ARG A 146 -5.12 -7.83 -7.60
N GLN A 147 -4.26 -7.52 -8.57
CA GLN A 147 -4.59 -6.57 -9.64
C GLN A 147 -5.82 -7.01 -10.45
N ALA A 148 -5.94 -8.30 -10.79
CA ALA A 148 -7.08 -8.82 -11.54
C ALA A 148 -8.38 -8.77 -10.71
N ARG A 149 -8.31 -9.09 -9.41
CA ARG A 149 -9.46 -8.97 -8.51
C ARG A 149 -9.95 -7.52 -8.40
N LEU A 150 -9.03 -6.56 -8.25
CA LEU A 150 -9.36 -5.14 -8.17
C LEU A 150 -10.02 -4.65 -9.46
N ARG A 151 -9.45 -4.97 -10.63
CA ARG A 151 -10.05 -4.64 -11.92
C ARG A 151 -11.47 -5.20 -12.06
N LYS A 152 -11.67 -6.46 -11.68
CA LYS A 152 -12.99 -7.09 -11.70
C LYS A 152 -13.97 -6.44 -10.74
N ARG A 153 -13.54 -6.11 -9.51
CA ARG A 153 -14.39 -5.53 -8.47
C ARG A 153 -14.88 -4.13 -8.81
N TYR A 154 -14.02 -3.32 -9.44
CA TYR A 154 -14.30 -1.90 -9.71
C TYR A 154 -14.57 -1.58 -11.18
N GLY A 155 -14.48 -2.56 -12.09
CA GLY A 155 -14.69 -2.35 -13.53
C GLY A 155 -13.60 -1.48 -14.17
N LEU A 156 -12.32 -1.72 -13.82
CA LEU A 156 -11.16 -0.95 -14.28
C LEU A 156 -10.45 -1.54 -15.49
#